data_AF-A0A7S2U4Z6-F1
#
_entry.id   AF-A0A7S2U4Z6-F1
#
_cell.length_a   1.000
_cell.length_b   1.000
_cell.length_c   1.000
_cell.angle_alpha   90.00
_cell.angle_beta   90.00
_cell.angle_gamma   90.00
#
_symmetry.space_group_name_H-M   'P 1'
#
loop_
_entity.id
_entity.type
_entity.pdbx_description
1 polymer ?
#
loop_
_entity_poly.entity_id
_entity_poly.type
_entity_poly.pdbx_seq_one_letter_code
_entity_poly.pdbx_strand_id
1 'polypeptide(L)'
;FVGTWNLSGRDPPSKLDYFIPIGQYDLYMIGSQECGASIETSVVMNFTGSWEKALVAKFEAKQYQRIESTYLTAMHAIVFVRNEFAIHLSHVEKSYVPTGFGNVIGNK
;
A
#
# COMPACT_ATOMS: atom_id res chain seq x y z
N PHE A 1 11.34 -5.44 -5.36
CA PHE A 1 10.68 -4.42 -6.19
C PHE A 1 10.17 -3.29 -5.32
N VAL A 2 10.30 -2.05 -5.78
CA VAL A 2 9.66 -0.87 -5.15
C VAL A 2 8.87 -0.16 -6.23
N GLY A 3 7.58 0.06 -5.97
CA GLY A 3 6.68 0.78 -6.87
C GLY A 3 6.01 1.92 -6.14
N THR A 4 5.88 3.07 -6.79
CA THR A 4 5.09 4.19 -6.28
C THR A 4 3.98 4.57 -7.26
N TRP A 5 2.77 4.84 -6.76
CA TRP A 5 1.67 5.29 -7.60
C TRP A 5 0.70 6.23 -6.87
N ASN A 6 0.57 7.45 -7.37
CA ASN A 6 -0.56 8.32 -7.03
C ASN A 6 -1.81 7.87 -7.79
N LEU A 7 -2.82 7.40 -7.07
CA LEU A 7 -4.09 6.88 -7.62
C LEU A 7 -5.09 7.98 -7.98
N SER A 8 -4.79 9.24 -7.63
CA SER A 8 -5.61 10.42 -7.92
C SER A 8 -7.07 10.26 -7.47
N GLY A 9 -7.29 9.63 -6.32
CA GLY A 9 -8.62 9.38 -5.76
C GLY A 9 -9.45 8.35 -6.52
N ARG A 10 -8.87 7.61 -7.47
CA ARG A 10 -9.59 6.64 -8.31
C ARG A 10 -9.57 5.24 -7.71
N ASP A 11 -10.54 4.44 -8.16
CA ASP A 11 -10.59 3.02 -7.85
C ASP A 11 -9.43 2.24 -8.47
N PRO A 12 -9.06 1.08 -7.89
CA PRO A 12 -8.03 0.21 -8.43
C PRO A 12 -8.37 -0.23 -9.86
N PRO A 13 -7.39 -0.32 -10.78
CA PRO A 13 -7.64 -0.93 -12.08
C PRO A 13 -7.93 -2.44 -11.92
N SER A 14 -8.63 -3.03 -12.89
CA SER A 14 -8.91 -4.47 -12.90
C SER A 14 -7.64 -5.34 -13.05
N LYS A 15 -6.56 -4.77 -13.60
CA LYS A 15 -5.27 -5.41 -13.80
C LYS A 15 -4.15 -4.55 -13.24
N LEU A 16 -3.28 -5.14 -12.43
CA LEU A 16 -2.11 -4.49 -11.83
C LEU A 16 -0.79 -4.90 -12.50
N ASP A 17 -0.83 -5.89 -13.38
CA ASP A 17 0.35 -6.56 -13.94
C ASP A 17 1.22 -5.61 -14.82
N TYR A 18 0.65 -4.49 -15.28
CA TYR A 18 1.38 -3.45 -16.01
C TYR A 18 2.24 -2.57 -15.12
N PHE A 19 1.84 -2.41 -13.85
CA PHE A 19 2.55 -1.58 -12.88
C PHE A 19 3.46 -2.43 -11.99
N ILE A 20 2.95 -3.58 -11.54
CA ILE A 20 3.63 -4.45 -10.59
C ILE A 20 3.96 -5.76 -11.30
N PRO A 21 5.25 -6.07 -11.54
CA PRO A 21 5.68 -7.33 -12.14
C PRO A 21 5.63 -8.46 -11.11
N ILE A 22 4.42 -8.81 -10.63
CA ILE A 22 4.22 -9.80 -9.56
C ILE A 22 4.76 -11.17 -10.00
N GLY A 23 5.56 -11.79 -9.13
CA GLY A 23 6.18 -13.08 -9.38
C GLY A 23 7.66 -13.01 -9.80
N GLN A 24 8.21 -11.82 -10.09
CA GLN A 24 9.60 -11.67 -10.53
C GLN A 24 10.61 -11.45 -9.40
N TYR A 25 10.17 -10.91 -8.27
CA TYR A 25 11.01 -10.58 -7.11
C TYR A 25 10.53 -11.27 -5.84
N ASP A 26 11.36 -11.32 -4.81
CA ASP A 26 11.04 -11.99 -3.55
C ASP A 26 10.33 -11.08 -2.54
N LEU A 27 10.62 -9.78 -2.61
CA LEU A 27 10.08 -8.73 -1.75
C LEU A 27 9.53 -7.59 -2.61
N TYR A 28 8.35 -7.08 -2.24
CA TYR A 28 7.69 -5.93 -2.87
C TYR A 28 7.37 -4.89 -1.81
N MET A 29 7.66 -3.63 -2.10
CA MET A 29 7.15 -2.48 -1.35
C MET A 29 6.36 -1.60 -2.32
N ILE A 30 5.08 -1.39 -2.04
CA ILE A 30 4.20 -0.53 -2.83
C ILE A 30 3.83 0.69 -2.00
N GLY A 31 4.27 1.85 -2.45
CA GLY A 31 3.83 3.14 -1.95
C GLY A 31 2.71 3.68 -2.83
N SER A 32 1.61 4.11 -2.26
CA SER A 32 0.53 4.74 -3.01
C SER A 32 0.02 5.98 -2.29
N GLN A 33 -0.43 6.96 -3.08
CA GLN A 33 -0.98 8.22 -2.59
C GLN A 33 -2.36 8.45 -3.19
N GLU A 34 -3.19 9.25 -2.51
CA GLU A 34 -4.56 9.55 -2.92
C GLU A 34 -5.39 8.27 -3.17
N CYS A 35 -5.24 7.28 -2.29
CA CYS A 35 -5.97 6.01 -2.39
C CYS A 35 -7.47 6.19 -2.09
N GLY A 36 -8.34 5.83 -3.02
CA GLY A 36 -9.77 5.57 -2.78
C GLY A 36 -10.67 6.77 -2.53
N ALA A 37 -10.13 7.97 -2.27
CA ALA A 37 -10.91 9.20 -2.20
C ALA A 37 -10.03 10.44 -2.42
N SER A 38 -10.66 11.59 -2.72
CA SER A 38 -9.97 12.88 -2.65
C SER A 38 -9.48 13.13 -1.22
N ILE A 39 -8.41 13.92 -1.08
CA ILE A 39 -7.81 14.26 0.22
C ILE A 39 -8.88 14.68 1.23
N GLU A 40 -9.82 15.53 0.83
CA GLU A 40 -10.91 16.06 1.66
C GLU A 40 -11.82 14.96 2.23
N THR A 41 -12.06 13.91 1.45
CA THR A 41 -12.93 12.79 1.83
C THR A 41 -12.19 11.78 2.72
N SER A 42 -10.89 11.57 2.47
CA SER A 42 -10.04 10.66 3.25
C SER A 42 -9.75 11.15 4.68
N VAL A 43 -9.91 12.45 4.95
CA VAL A 43 -9.81 13.02 6.30
C VAL A 43 -11.04 12.69 7.15
N VAL A 44 -12.20 12.46 6.51
CA VAL A 44 -13.49 12.22 7.18
C VAL A 44 -13.85 10.73 7.23
N MET A 45 -13.39 9.94 6.25
CA MET A 45 -13.68 8.52 6.16
C MET A 45 -12.38 7.69 6.08
N ASN A 46 -12.26 6.69 6.97
CA ASN A 46 -11.18 5.69 6.95
C ASN A 46 -11.33 4.77 5.72
N PHE A 47 -10.94 5.24 4.54
CA PHE A 47 -10.96 4.49 3.28
C PHE A 47 -9.75 3.54 3.16
N THR A 48 -9.60 2.60 4.09
CA THR A 48 -8.55 1.56 4.01
C THR A 48 -9.03 0.30 3.27
N GLY A 49 -10.04 0.42 2.41
CA GLY A 49 -10.81 -0.73 1.95
C GLY A 49 -10.37 -1.36 0.63
N SER A 50 -10.65 -0.71 -0.50
CA SER A 50 -10.66 -1.36 -1.82
C SER A 50 -9.26 -1.59 -2.39
N TRP A 51 -8.37 -0.61 -2.27
CA TRP A 51 -7.01 -0.67 -2.82
C TRP A 51 -6.14 -1.74 -2.15
N GLU A 52 -6.06 -1.75 -0.81
CA GLU A 52 -5.28 -2.78 -0.12
C GLU A 52 -5.86 -4.17 -0.35
N LYS A 53 -7.19 -4.34 -0.31
CA LYS A 53 -7.82 -5.63 -0.61
C LYS A 53 -7.47 -6.11 -2.02
N ALA A 54 -7.45 -5.22 -3.02
CA ALA A 54 -7.06 -5.58 -4.38
C ALA A 54 -5.59 -6.01 -4.46
N LEU A 55 -4.68 -5.31 -3.78
CA LEU A 55 -3.26 -5.71 -3.70
C LEU A 55 -3.11 -7.07 -3.02
N VAL A 56 -3.65 -7.22 -1.81
CA VAL A 56 -3.55 -8.44 -1.00
C VAL A 56 -4.05 -9.65 -1.79
N ALA A 57 -5.25 -9.57 -2.38
CA ALA A 57 -5.81 -10.67 -3.16
C ALA A 57 -4.92 -11.08 -4.35
N LYS A 58 -4.26 -10.12 -5.01
CA LYS A 58 -3.36 -10.39 -6.15
C LYS A 58 -2.06 -11.03 -5.71
N PHE A 59 -1.48 -10.60 -4.58
CA PHE A 59 -0.25 -11.15 -4.03
C PHE A 59 -0.46 -12.54 -3.42
N GLU A 60 -1.54 -12.77 -2.69
CA GLU A 60 -1.90 -14.08 -2.13
C GLU A 60 -2.09 -15.13 -3.23
N ALA A 61 -2.76 -14.77 -4.33
CA ALA A 61 -2.92 -15.64 -5.50
C ALA A 61 -1.57 -16.06 -6.15
N LYS A 62 -0.47 -15.40 -5.77
CA LYS A 62 0.89 -15.65 -6.28
C LYS A 62 1.85 -16.17 -5.21
N GLN A 63 1.34 -16.65 -4.07
CA GLN A 63 2.14 -17.20 -2.96
C GLN A 63 3.01 -16.16 -2.24
N TYR A 64 2.46 -14.96 -2.08
CA TYR A 64 3.03 -13.92 -1.23
C TYR A 64 2.12 -13.67 -0.04
N GLN A 65 2.72 -13.19 1.05
CA GLN A 65 2.00 -12.71 2.22
C GLN A 65 2.37 -11.26 2.52
N ARG A 66 1.41 -10.52 3.07
CA ARG A 66 1.62 -9.16 3.55
C ARG A 66 2.41 -9.20 4.84
N ILE A 67 3.52 -8.47 4.87
CA ILE A 67 4.36 -8.33 6.07
C ILE A 67 3.92 -7.14 6.90
N GLU A 68 3.66 -6.00 6.27
CA GLU A 68 3.16 -4.81 6.95
C GLU A 68 2.42 -3.89 5.97
N SER A 69 1.48 -3.11 6.50
CA SER A 69 0.69 -2.08 5.83
C SER A 69 0.51 -0.87 6.76
N THR A 70 0.91 0.31 6.30
CA THR A 70 0.80 1.55 7.04
C THR A 70 0.07 2.59 6.23
N TYR A 71 -0.84 3.32 6.89
CA TYR A 71 -1.55 4.44 6.31
C TYR A 71 -1.21 5.74 7.03
N LEU A 72 -1.19 6.81 6.25
CA LEU A 72 -1.26 8.18 6.72
C LEU A 72 -2.29 8.91 5.84
N THR A 73 -3.52 9.05 6.32
CA THR A 73 -4.66 9.54 5.54
C THR A 73 -4.80 8.76 4.22
N ALA A 74 -4.63 9.39 3.04
CA ALA A 74 -4.75 8.73 1.74
C ALA A 74 -3.42 8.18 1.21
N MET A 75 -2.36 8.21 2.01
CA MET A 75 -1.08 7.60 1.70
C MET A 75 -1.00 6.21 2.33
N HIS A 76 -0.45 5.27 1.58
CA HIS A 76 -0.39 3.86 1.94
C HIS A 76 0.97 3.29 1.55
N ALA A 77 1.60 2.56 2.47
CA ALA A 77 2.80 1.79 2.20
C ALA A 77 2.55 0.34 2.64
N ILE A 78 2.76 -0.60 1.72
CA ILE A 78 2.52 -2.02 1.98
C ILE A 78 3.67 -2.88 1.47
N VAL A 79 4.05 -3.88 2.26
CA VAL A 79 5.15 -4.78 1.98
C VAL A 79 4.64 -6.22 1.85
N PHE A 80 5.07 -6.90 0.79
CA PHE A 80 4.79 -8.31 0.54
C PHE A 80 6.09 -9.10 0.36
N VAL A 81 6.11 -10.35 0.83
CA VAL A 81 7.21 -11.28 0.62
C VAL A 81 6.69 -12.62 0.12
N ARG A 82 7.48 -13.36 -0.67
CA ARG A 82 7.17 -14.76 -0.97
C ARG A 82 7.05 -15.56 0.32
N ASN A 83 6.09 -16.48 0.35
CA ASN A 83 5.78 -17.27 1.54
C ASN A 83 7.00 -18.02 2.09
N GLU A 84 7.83 -18.58 1.21
CA GLU A 84 9.04 -19.34 1.57
C GLU A 84 10.12 -18.50 2.28
N PHE A 85 10.14 -17.18 2.08
CA PHE A 85 11.12 -16.30 2.72
C PHE A 85 10.59 -15.57 3.95
N ALA A 86 9.29 -15.66 4.24
CA ALA A 86 8.69 -14.98 5.38
C ALA A 86 9.32 -15.39 6.72
N ILE A 87 9.76 -16.65 6.84
CA ILE A 87 10.42 -17.18 8.05
C ILE A 87 11.76 -16.48 8.38
N HIS A 88 12.35 -15.76 7.42
CA HIS A 88 13.62 -15.06 7.60
C HIS A 88 13.43 -13.59 8.02
N LEU A 89 12.19 -13.08 7.98
CA LEU A 89 11.90 -11.71 8.37
C LEU A 89 11.63 -11.65 9.88
N SER A 90 12.26 -10.69 10.54
CA SER A 90 12.07 -10.40 11.95
C SER A 90 12.23 -8.90 12.19
N HIS A 91 11.81 -8.41 13.35
CA HIS A 91 11.95 -6.99 13.73
C HIS A 91 11.30 -6.03 12.73
N VAL A 92 10.07 -6.33 12.32
CA VAL A 92 9.29 -5.46 11.42
C VAL A 92 8.82 -4.23 12.18
N GLU A 93 9.26 -3.06 11.73
CA GLU A 93 8.89 -1.77 12.31
C GLU A 93 8.21 -0.88 11.27
N LYS A 94 7.33 0.01 11.74
CA LYS A 94 6.66 1.00 10.91
C LYS A 94 6.51 2.32 11.65
N SER A 95 6.60 3.41 10.89
CA SER A 95 6.37 4.76 11.38
C SER A 95 5.86 5.63 10.24
N TYR A 96 5.30 6.78 10.58
CA TYR A 96 4.89 7.81 9.64
C TYR A 96 5.11 9.18 10.27
N VAL A 97 5.23 10.20 9.43
CA VAL A 97 5.37 11.59 9.86
C VAL A 97 4.31 12.42 9.14
N PRO A 98 3.31 12.98 9.83
CA PRO A 98 2.36 13.89 9.21
C PRO A 98 3.04 15.23 8.88
N THR A 99 2.96 15.67 7.62
CA THR A 99 3.59 16.93 7.17
C THR A 99 2.61 17.99 6.65
N GLY A 100 1.30 17.71 6.67
CA GLY A 100 0.26 18.64 6.22
C GLY A 100 -0.08 19.76 7.22
N PHE A 101 -1.25 20.39 7.04
CA PHE A 101 -1.63 21.58 7.81
C PHE A 101 -1.52 21.33 9.34
N GLY A 102 -0.71 22.16 10.01
CA GLY A 102 -0.44 22.09 11.44
C GLY A 102 0.34 20.85 11.91
N ASN A 103 0.96 20.07 11.01
CA ASN A 103 1.51 18.72 11.28
C ASN A 103 0.45 17.70 11.75
N VAL A 104 -0.83 17.96 11.47
CA VAL A 104 -1.94 17.09 11.92
C VAL A 104 -2.55 16.33 10.76
N ILE A 105 -2.54 16.89 9.55
CA ILE A 105 -3.16 16.28 8.37
C ILE A 105 -2.12 15.49 7.57
N GLY A 106 -2.40 14.22 7.29
CA GLY A 106 -1.55 13.31 6.52
C GLY A 106 -1.71 13.42 5.00
N ASN A 107 -1.87 14.63 4.46
CA ASN A 107 -2.10 14.82 3.01
C ASN A 107 -0.81 15.03 2.21
N LYS A 108 0.35 14.95 2.87
CA LYS A 108 1.70 15.13 2.34
C LYS A 108 2.68 14.27 3.13
#